data_AF-A0A1F3Y4F2-F1
#
_entry.id   AF-A0A1F3Y4F2-F1
#
_cell.length_a   1.000
_cell.length_b   1.000
_cell.length_c   1.000
_cell.angle_alpha   90.00
_cell.angle_beta   90.00
_cell.angle_gamma   90.00
#
_symmetry.space_group_name_H-M   'P 1'
#
loop_
_entity.id
_entity.type
_entity.pdbx_description
1 polymer ?
#
loop_
_entity_poly.entity_id
_entity_poly.type
_entity_poly.pdbx_seq_one_letter_code
_entity_poly.pdbx_strand_id
1 'polypeptide(L)'
;MTQKNLGGSLRSRYNFSADVLDIVIGGRSMIDASVGLELKTLEEANRFIKSYGYDFDNPIEKAELMGNFHEALNFVRKFFLQPENPQGLRVEIPRKILELTDIAELFRMAGLHYPGQGHDTQGYYLKNWACSILKVIHTIAHIDKDLRSPYFLEIQMQILDRFYKVIHRDINGQLFLGDKDGNGFRVDLVAFETKPKKSRESIILKLLHKPENVAEDIFDRVGIRFVTESPLGALKVVKYLRDQMIVMPPNIKPSRSRNTLIDVEAFRSRLQDLLLRADRGEISDVEFTTQLEEVAQAPQVGPENPHSSEYYRAIQFTVRQLIKLRNPLYADLKELKNQARSNPIHADLLKMIEKIDLTHIQREIRFFYPYEIQVFDRRGAEENERGRSAHSDYKRAQVLSAMKRVMGGLADASR
;
A
#
# COMPACT_ATOMS: atom_id res chain seq x y z
N MET A 1 10.02 34.31 -44.86
CA MET A 1 10.32 34.23 -43.41
C MET A 1 11.81 34.02 -43.24
N THR A 2 12.52 34.93 -42.58
CA THR A 2 13.97 34.82 -42.30
C THR A 2 14.27 33.56 -41.48
N GLN A 3 15.40 32.89 -41.73
CA GLN A 3 15.81 31.63 -41.07
C GLN A 3 15.71 31.68 -39.52
N LYS A 4 15.92 32.86 -38.91
CA LYS A 4 15.73 33.08 -37.45
C LYS A 4 14.29 32.85 -36.97
N ASN A 5 13.28 33.26 -37.74
CA ASN A 5 11.87 33.05 -37.40
C ASN A 5 11.43 31.61 -37.62
N LEU A 6 12.06 30.89 -38.56
CA LEU A 6 11.79 29.46 -38.77
C LEU A 6 12.29 28.63 -37.57
N GLY A 7 13.49 28.92 -37.06
CA GLY A 7 14.04 28.25 -35.87
C GLY A 7 13.19 28.42 -34.61
N GLY A 8 12.68 29.64 -34.35
CA GLY A 8 11.75 29.90 -33.24
C GLY A 8 10.39 29.20 -33.41
N SER A 9 9.81 29.24 -34.61
CA SER A 9 8.56 28.56 -34.95
C SER A 9 8.66 27.03 -34.89
N LEU A 10 9.80 26.46 -35.28
CA LEU A 10 10.05 25.02 -35.19
C LEU A 10 10.28 24.61 -33.72
N ARG A 11 11.07 25.35 -32.94
CA ARG A 11 11.23 25.08 -31.51
C ARG A 11 9.90 25.16 -30.76
N SER A 12 9.07 26.16 -31.02
CA SER A 12 7.75 26.24 -30.38
C SER A 12 6.82 25.08 -30.74
N ARG A 13 6.98 24.46 -31.92
CA ARG A 13 6.13 23.35 -32.38
C ARG A 13 6.66 21.96 -32.01
N TYR A 14 7.97 21.81 -31.86
CA TYR A 14 8.62 20.50 -31.75
C TYR A 14 9.57 20.38 -30.55
N ASN A 15 9.68 21.39 -29.68
CA ASN A 15 10.40 21.26 -28.41
C ASN A 15 9.55 20.49 -27.41
N PHE A 16 9.57 19.16 -27.53
CA PHE A 16 9.03 18.28 -26.51
C PHE A 16 9.96 18.28 -25.31
N SER A 17 9.43 18.64 -24.15
CA SER A 17 10.17 18.53 -22.90
C SER A 17 10.31 17.04 -22.52
N ALA A 18 11.37 16.73 -21.77
CA ALA A 18 11.71 15.34 -21.46
C ALA A 18 10.61 14.64 -20.64
N ASP A 19 9.82 15.38 -19.85
CA ASP A 19 8.64 14.87 -19.15
C ASP A 19 7.55 14.41 -20.11
N VAL A 20 7.34 15.09 -21.25
CA VAL A 20 6.37 14.64 -22.26
C VAL A 20 6.81 13.31 -22.89
N LEU A 21 8.09 13.18 -23.24
CA LEU A 21 8.59 11.97 -23.90
C LEU A 21 8.75 10.80 -22.93
N ASP A 22 9.32 11.02 -21.75
CA ASP A 22 9.65 9.93 -20.81
C ASP A 22 8.47 9.56 -19.91
N ILE A 23 7.73 10.55 -19.39
CA ILE A 23 6.70 10.32 -18.37
C ILE A 23 5.36 10.07 -19.04
N VAL A 24 4.93 10.99 -19.90
CA VAL A 24 3.61 10.91 -20.55
C VAL A 24 3.58 9.78 -21.59
N ILE A 25 4.57 9.72 -22.49
CA ILE A 25 4.61 8.71 -23.56
C ILE A 25 5.38 7.46 -23.12
N GLY A 26 6.52 7.62 -22.47
CA GLY A 26 7.42 6.51 -22.08
C GLY A 26 6.98 5.73 -20.84
N GLY A 27 5.96 6.18 -20.10
CA GLY A 27 5.45 5.49 -18.91
C GLY A 27 6.41 5.48 -17.72
N ARG A 28 7.43 6.35 -17.72
CA ARG A 28 8.38 6.48 -16.61
C ARG A 28 7.69 7.14 -15.41
N SER A 29 8.03 6.69 -14.21
CA SER A 29 7.50 7.29 -12.98
C SER A 29 7.93 8.76 -12.83
N MET A 30 7.00 9.64 -12.42
CA MET A 30 7.30 11.04 -12.09
C MET A 30 8.34 11.16 -10.96
N ILE A 31 8.41 10.17 -10.06
CA ILE A 31 9.42 10.13 -9.00
C ILE A 31 10.83 9.93 -9.56
N ASP A 32 10.96 9.24 -10.70
CA ASP A 32 12.25 8.95 -11.35
C ASP A 32 12.68 10.05 -12.34
N ALA A 33 11.84 11.08 -12.53
CA ALA A 33 12.16 12.22 -13.36
C ALA A 33 13.27 13.08 -12.70
N SER A 34 14.32 13.37 -13.48
CA SER A 34 15.43 14.26 -13.10
C SER A 34 15.25 15.68 -13.64
N VAL A 35 14.36 15.85 -14.61
CA VAL A 35 14.01 17.15 -15.18
C VAL A 35 12.95 17.77 -14.27
N GLY A 36 13.24 18.96 -13.75
CA GLY A 36 12.28 19.71 -12.95
C GLY A 36 11.15 20.22 -13.82
N LEU A 37 10.01 20.55 -13.21
CA LEU A 37 8.93 21.22 -13.93
C LEU A 37 9.42 22.61 -14.36
N GLU A 38 9.39 22.92 -15.66
CA GLU A 38 9.80 24.23 -16.19
C GLU A 38 8.71 25.29 -15.95
N LEU A 39 8.45 25.60 -14.70
CA LEU A 39 7.50 26.63 -14.28
C LEU A 39 8.27 27.90 -13.91
N LYS A 40 8.10 28.96 -14.71
CA LYS A 40 8.93 30.17 -14.64
C LYS A 40 8.35 31.20 -13.70
N THR A 41 7.05 31.39 -13.76
CA THR A 41 6.36 32.45 -13.00
C THR A 41 5.48 31.87 -11.90
N LEU A 42 5.09 32.73 -10.95
CA LEU A 42 4.14 32.36 -9.91
C LEU A 42 2.78 32.00 -10.50
N GLU A 43 2.35 32.68 -11.56
CA GLU A 43 1.10 32.40 -12.26
C GLU A 43 1.13 31.01 -12.91
N GLU A 44 2.26 30.62 -13.51
CA GLU A 44 2.43 29.28 -14.06
C GLU A 44 2.42 28.20 -12.96
N ALA A 45 3.07 28.45 -11.83
CA ALA A 45 3.05 27.57 -10.66
C ALA A 45 1.65 27.42 -10.07
N ASN A 46 0.93 28.53 -9.86
CA ASN A 46 -0.44 28.53 -9.36
C ASN A 46 -1.39 27.83 -10.32
N ARG A 47 -1.23 28.05 -11.63
CA ARG A 47 -2.00 27.32 -12.65
C ARG A 47 -1.72 25.83 -12.58
N PHE A 48 -0.46 25.42 -12.44
CA PHE A 48 -0.10 24.00 -12.28
C PHE A 48 -0.76 23.40 -11.04
N ILE A 49 -0.68 24.07 -9.89
CA ILE A 49 -1.27 23.62 -8.62
C ILE A 49 -2.79 23.49 -8.74
N LYS A 50 -3.44 24.48 -9.38
CA LYS A 50 -4.88 24.45 -9.68
C LYS A 50 -5.26 23.31 -10.61
N SER A 51 -4.47 23.07 -11.67
CA SER A 51 -4.66 21.95 -12.58
C SER A 51 -4.38 20.58 -11.93
N TYR A 52 -3.50 20.53 -10.93
CA TYR A 52 -3.25 19.33 -10.13
C TYR A 52 -4.44 19.02 -9.19
N GLY A 53 -5.22 20.03 -8.82
CA GLY A 53 -6.46 19.90 -8.07
C GLY A 53 -6.50 20.64 -6.73
N TYR A 54 -5.62 21.63 -6.50
CA TYR A 54 -5.67 22.51 -5.33
C TYR A 54 -5.89 23.96 -5.74
N ASP A 55 -6.94 24.59 -5.23
CA ASP A 55 -7.24 25.99 -5.46
C ASP A 55 -6.64 26.88 -4.36
N PHE A 56 -5.68 27.74 -4.73
CA PHE A 56 -5.02 28.65 -3.78
C PHE A 56 -5.89 29.83 -3.36
N ASP A 57 -6.99 30.08 -4.07
CA ASP A 57 -8.03 31.01 -3.63
C ASP A 57 -8.82 30.43 -2.44
N ASN A 58 -8.76 29.10 -2.22
CA ASN A 58 -9.34 28.43 -1.07
C ASN A 58 -8.30 28.32 0.07
N PRO A 59 -8.50 29.01 1.22
CA PRO A 59 -7.53 28.98 2.32
C PRO A 59 -7.38 27.58 2.96
N ILE A 60 -8.41 26.73 2.87
CA ILE A 60 -8.37 25.36 3.42
C ILE A 60 -7.42 24.50 2.57
N GLU A 61 -7.55 24.55 1.25
CA GLU A 61 -6.70 23.77 0.34
C GLU A 61 -5.26 24.28 0.36
N LYS A 62 -5.06 25.60 0.49
CA LYS A 62 -3.74 26.19 0.70
C LYS A 62 -3.10 25.68 2.00
N ALA A 63 -3.86 25.64 3.10
CA ALA A 63 -3.39 25.12 4.37
C ALA A 63 -3.12 23.61 4.32
N GLU A 64 -3.94 22.84 3.60
CA GLU A 64 -3.73 21.40 3.36
C GLU A 64 -2.39 21.16 2.65
N LEU A 65 -2.13 21.87 1.55
CA LEU A 65 -0.87 21.69 0.81
C LEU A 65 0.35 22.13 1.66
N MET A 66 0.22 23.16 2.50
CA MET A 66 1.24 23.54 3.49
C MET A 66 1.46 22.45 4.54
N GLY A 67 0.40 21.78 4.99
CA GLY A 67 0.52 20.59 5.84
C GLY A 67 1.34 19.49 5.16
N ASN A 68 1.04 19.20 3.89
CA ASN A 68 1.75 18.20 3.10
C ASN A 68 3.23 18.56 2.91
N PHE A 69 3.54 19.84 2.70
CA PHE A 69 4.92 20.34 2.63
C PHE A 69 5.67 20.10 3.93
N HIS A 70 5.12 20.46 5.09
CA HIS A 70 5.76 20.21 6.38
C HIS A 70 5.91 18.72 6.68
N GLU A 71 4.92 17.89 6.35
CA GLU A 71 5.03 16.43 6.46
C GLU A 71 6.15 15.89 5.57
N ALA A 72 6.28 16.38 4.33
CA ALA A 72 7.36 16.01 3.42
C ALA A 72 8.75 16.37 3.97
N LEU A 73 8.92 17.57 4.53
CA LEU A 73 10.18 17.99 5.17
C LEU A 73 10.56 17.07 6.33
N ASN A 74 9.59 16.77 7.21
CA ASN A 74 9.81 15.89 8.36
C ASN A 74 10.11 14.45 7.92
N PHE A 75 9.42 13.95 6.89
CA PHE A 75 9.70 12.64 6.32
C PHE A 75 11.12 12.55 5.76
N VAL A 76 11.54 13.54 4.94
CA VAL A 76 12.88 13.56 4.36
C VAL A 76 13.95 13.66 5.45
N ARG A 77 13.77 14.54 6.44
CA ARG A 77 14.69 14.66 7.59
C ARG A 77 14.84 13.32 8.31
N LYS A 78 13.72 12.69 8.68
CA LYS A 78 13.70 11.44 9.45
C LYS A 78 14.27 10.25 8.69
N PHE A 79 13.96 10.10 7.40
CA PHE A 79 14.27 8.89 6.65
C PHE A 79 15.49 9.01 5.74
N PHE A 80 15.85 10.21 5.27
CA PHE A 80 16.89 10.37 4.25
C PHE A 80 18.12 11.15 4.72
N LEU A 81 18.09 11.81 5.89
CA LEU A 81 19.19 12.64 6.37
C LEU A 81 19.77 12.13 7.69
N GLN A 82 21.04 12.47 7.93
CA GLN A 82 21.66 12.38 9.26
C GLN A 82 21.31 13.63 10.09
N PRO A 83 21.23 13.54 11.44
CA PRO A 83 21.54 12.36 12.26
C PRO A 83 20.38 11.35 12.42
N GLU A 84 19.14 11.69 12.06
CA GLU A 84 17.95 10.87 12.34
C GLU A 84 18.00 9.50 11.66
N ASN A 85 18.53 9.44 10.43
CA ASN A 85 18.92 8.20 9.78
C ASN A 85 20.46 8.11 9.70
N PRO A 86 21.11 7.20 10.45
CA PRO A 86 22.56 6.99 10.38
C PRO A 86 23.10 6.65 8.98
N GLN A 87 22.24 6.11 8.10
CA GLN A 87 22.56 5.77 6.71
C GLN A 87 22.07 6.81 5.71
N GLY A 88 21.50 7.92 6.21
CA GLY A 88 21.06 9.05 5.42
C GLY A 88 22.23 9.87 4.88
N LEU A 89 21.90 10.85 4.04
CA LEU A 89 22.83 11.79 3.46
C LEU A 89 23.30 12.82 4.50
N ARG A 90 24.55 13.26 4.39
CA ARG A 90 25.13 14.35 5.19
C ARG A 90 24.92 15.70 4.51
N VAL A 91 23.66 16.03 4.25
CA VAL A 91 23.26 17.31 3.65
C VAL A 91 22.10 17.89 4.45
N GLU A 92 21.98 19.21 4.43
CA GLU A 92 20.93 19.93 5.14
C GLU A 92 19.92 20.51 4.18
N ILE A 93 18.66 20.57 4.62
CA ILE A 93 17.61 21.24 3.85
C ILE A 93 17.93 22.75 3.83
N PRO A 94 18.01 23.39 2.65
CA PRO A 94 18.31 24.82 2.55
C PRO A 94 17.33 25.67 3.37
N ARG A 95 17.84 26.67 4.09
CA ARG A 95 17.00 27.63 4.85
C ARG A 95 15.91 28.27 3.98
N LYS A 96 16.26 28.61 2.73
CA LYS A 96 15.32 29.13 1.73
C LYS A 96 14.08 28.25 1.53
N ILE A 97 14.19 26.93 1.71
CA ILE A 97 13.05 26.00 1.65
C ILE A 97 12.36 25.93 3.01
N LEU A 98 13.12 25.80 4.11
CA LEU A 98 12.55 25.69 5.47
C LEU A 98 11.68 26.90 5.85
N GLU A 99 12.01 28.08 5.34
CA GLU A 99 11.33 29.36 5.63
C GLU A 99 10.24 29.70 4.58
N LEU A 100 9.92 28.78 3.67
CA LEU A 100 8.87 29.02 2.66
C LEU A 100 7.51 29.21 3.31
N THR A 101 6.87 30.33 2.95
CA THR A 101 5.48 30.63 3.30
C THR A 101 4.51 30.40 2.14
N ASP A 102 5.04 30.26 0.92
CA ASP A 102 4.27 29.99 -0.30
C ASP A 102 4.90 28.84 -1.10
N ILE A 103 4.14 27.76 -1.28
CA ILE A 103 4.59 26.55 -1.99
C ILE A 103 4.78 26.81 -3.48
N ALA A 104 4.10 27.81 -4.06
CA ALA A 104 4.30 28.15 -5.47
C ALA A 104 5.78 28.49 -5.77
N GLU A 105 6.50 29.07 -4.80
CA GLU A 105 7.93 29.33 -4.93
C GLU A 105 8.77 28.05 -4.93
N LEU A 106 8.33 26.96 -4.28
CA LEU A 106 8.99 25.65 -4.36
C LEU A 106 9.00 25.10 -5.79
N PHE A 107 7.92 25.30 -6.54
CA PHE A 107 7.85 24.94 -7.96
C PHE A 107 8.81 25.77 -8.80
N ARG A 108 8.93 27.07 -8.52
CA ARG A 108 9.91 27.94 -9.20
C ARG A 108 11.35 27.57 -8.88
N MET A 109 11.63 27.16 -7.64
CA MET A 109 12.95 26.64 -7.25
C MET A 109 13.31 25.37 -8.05
N ALA A 110 12.34 24.47 -8.26
CA ALA A 110 12.52 23.25 -9.06
C ALA A 110 12.77 23.54 -10.55
N GLY A 111 12.31 24.70 -11.04
CA GLY A 111 12.52 25.18 -12.41
C GLY A 111 13.73 26.08 -12.61
N LEU A 112 14.58 26.35 -11.60
CA LEU A 112 15.67 27.36 -11.65
C LEU A 112 15.19 28.79 -11.91
N HIS A 113 13.97 29.13 -11.48
CA HIS A 113 13.35 30.43 -11.70
C HIS A 113 13.01 31.19 -10.42
N TYR A 114 13.51 30.71 -9.27
CA TYR A 114 13.40 31.44 -8.00
C TYR A 114 14.27 32.71 -8.03
N PRO A 115 13.82 33.84 -7.45
CA PRO A 115 14.61 35.08 -7.42
C PRO A 115 16.02 34.87 -6.85
N GLY A 116 17.03 35.29 -7.62
CA GLY A 116 18.44 35.14 -7.23
C GLY A 116 18.98 33.70 -7.31
N GLN A 117 18.26 32.78 -7.96
CA GLN A 117 18.76 31.43 -8.27
C GLN A 117 19.47 31.45 -9.63
N GLY A 118 20.77 31.17 -9.62
CA GLY A 118 21.59 31.08 -10.83
C GLY A 118 21.59 29.69 -11.46
N HIS A 119 22.25 29.56 -12.61
CA HIS A 119 22.60 28.27 -13.21
C HIS A 119 23.99 27.80 -12.70
N ASP A 120 24.24 28.02 -11.42
CA ASP A 120 25.47 27.65 -10.73
C ASP A 120 25.23 26.46 -9.78
N THR A 121 26.29 25.98 -9.14
CA THR A 121 26.21 24.82 -8.24
C THR A 121 25.16 25.02 -7.13
N GLN A 122 25.04 26.23 -6.58
CA GLN A 122 24.08 26.53 -5.52
C GLN A 122 22.64 26.57 -6.04
N GLY A 123 22.42 27.10 -7.25
CA GLY A 123 21.12 27.08 -7.90
C GLY A 123 20.64 25.67 -8.21
N TYR A 124 21.50 24.81 -8.75
CA TYR A 124 21.19 23.40 -8.99
C TYR A 124 21.01 22.61 -7.68
N TYR A 125 21.74 22.94 -6.62
CA TYR A 125 21.53 22.37 -5.30
C TYR A 125 20.13 22.67 -4.76
N LEU A 126 19.70 23.94 -4.83
CA LEU A 126 18.35 24.36 -4.43
C LEU A 126 17.27 23.70 -5.29
N LYS A 127 17.51 23.61 -6.61
CA LYS A 127 16.61 22.93 -7.56
C LYS A 127 16.40 21.47 -7.20
N ASN A 128 17.48 20.73 -6.93
CA ASN A 128 17.40 19.31 -6.59
C ASN A 128 16.62 19.09 -5.30
N TRP A 129 16.84 19.93 -4.28
CA TRP A 129 16.05 19.90 -3.05
C TRP A 129 14.56 20.15 -3.28
N ALA A 130 14.23 21.20 -4.03
CA ALA A 130 12.85 21.52 -4.36
C ALA A 130 12.15 20.34 -5.07
N CYS A 131 12.81 19.75 -6.07
CA CYS A 131 12.31 18.55 -6.74
C CYS A 131 12.10 17.38 -5.76
N SER A 132 13.06 17.11 -4.87
CA SER A 132 12.95 16.02 -3.90
C SER A 132 11.78 16.20 -2.94
N ILE A 133 11.55 17.43 -2.45
CA ILE A 133 10.40 17.71 -1.57
C ILE A 133 9.08 17.58 -2.35
N LEU A 134 9.00 18.13 -3.57
CA LEU A 134 7.80 18.01 -4.43
C LEU A 134 7.41 16.55 -4.70
N LYS A 135 8.40 15.67 -4.91
CA LYS A 135 8.17 14.23 -5.09
C LYS A 135 7.48 13.59 -3.87
N VAL A 136 7.90 13.98 -2.66
CA VAL A 136 7.29 13.48 -1.41
C VAL A 136 5.90 14.08 -1.19
N ILE A 137 5.72 15.39 -1.45
CA ILE A 137 4.39 16.04 -1.41
C ILE A 137 3.41 15.34 -2.33
N HIS A 138 3.83 15.03 -3.55
CA HIS A 138 3.01 14.30 -4.52
C HIS A 138 2.52 12.96 -3.95
N THR A 139 3.41 12.15 -3.37
CA THR A 139 3.01 10.89 -2.71
C THR A 139 2.06 11.11 -1.54
N ILE A 140 2.29 12.12 -0.70
CA ILE A 140 1.42 12.45 0.43
C ILE A 140 0.02 12.84 -0.04
N ALA A 141 -0.07 13.73 -1.04
CA ALA A 141 -1.32 14.15 -1.66
C ALA A 141 -2.14 12.94 -2.15
N HIS A 142 -1.50 11.96 -2.80
CA HIS A 142 -2.18 10.73 -3.24
C HIS A 142 -2.67 9.85 -2.09
N ILE A 143 -1.97 9.82 -0.96
CA ILE A 143 -2.41 9.08 0.23
C ILE A 143 -3.62 9.75 0.88
N ASP A 144 -3.63 11.09 0.95
CA ASP A 144 -4.71 11.83 1.61
C ASP A 144 -6.03 11.76 0.86
N LYS A 145 -5.98 11.61 -0.47
CA LYS A 145 -7.19 11.44 -1.28
C LYS A 145 -7.69 9.98 -1.34
N ASP A 146 -7.11 9.05 -0.59
CA ASP A 146 -7.63 7.69 -0.46
C ASP A 146 -8.91 7.67 0.39
N LEU A 147 -10.06 7.64 -0.30
CA LEU A 147 -11.40 7.62 0.29
C LEU A 147 -11.65 6.47 1.28
N ARG A 148 -10.81 5.41 1.26
CA ARG A 148 -10.94 4.24 2.14
C ARG A 148 -10.24 4.45 3.49
N SER A 149 -9.36 5.45 3.60
CA SER A 149 -8.54 5.70 4.79
C SER A 149 -9.37 5.96 6.06
N PRO A 150 -10.43 6.80 6.03
CA PRO A 150 -11.28 7.04 7.22
C PRO A 150 -11.99 5.78 7.71
N TYR A 151 -12.33 4.87 6.80
CA TYR A 151 -13.09 3.66 7.07
C TYR A 151 -12.22 2.43 7.36
N PHE A 152 -10.90 2.61 7.48
CA PHE A 152 -9.95 1.49 7.58
C PHE A 152 -10.26 0.54 8.73
N LEU A 153 -10.67 1.05 9.89
CA LEU A 153 -11.01 0.21 11.05
C LEU A 153 -12.22 -0.67 10.78
N GLU A 154 -13.29 -0.11 10.19
CA GLU A 154 -14.50 -0.85 9.84
C GLU A 154 -14.22 -1.90 8.75
N ILE A 155 -13.41 -1.54 7.74
CA ILE A 155 -12.91 -2.45 6.71
C ILE A 155 -12.16 -3.63 7.36
N GLN A 156 -11.22 -3.32 8.26
CA GLN A 156 -10.39 -4.31 8.93
C GLN A 156 -11.24 -5.27 9.77
N MET A 157 -12.20 -4.75 10.54
CA MET A 157 -13.12 -5.57 11.34
C MET A 157 -13.94 -6.53 10.46
N GLN A 158 -14.55 -6.04 9.38
CA GLN A 158 -15.34 -6.89 8.47
C GLN A 158 -14.54 -8.05 7.88
N ILE A 159 -13.23 -7.85 7.64
CA ILE A 159 -12.34 -8.90 7.14
C ILE A 159 -11.94 -9.85 8.28
N LEU A 160 -11.39 -9.31 9.37
CA LEU A 160 -10.77 -10.10 10.44
C LEU A 160 -11.77 -10.90 11.27
N ASP A 161 -12.99 -10.39 11.50
CA ASP A 161 -14.01 -11.07 12.31
C ASP A 161 -14.35 -12.47 11.80
N ARG A 162 -14.27 -12.68 10.49
CA ARG A 162 -14.54 -13.98 9.86
C ARG A 162 -13.46 -15.02 10.22
N PHE A 163 -12.22 -14.56 10.42
CA PHE A 163 -11.11 -15.41 10.83
C PHE A 163 -11.13 -15.66 12.34
N TYR A 164 -11.36 -14.62 13.15
CA TYR A 164 -11.45 -14.79 14.60
C TYR A 164 -12.53 -15.78 15.03
N LYS A 165 -13.63 -15.90 14.27
CA LYS A 165 -14.71 -16.86 14.53
C LYS A 165 -14.32 -18.33 14.42
N VAL A 166 -13.25 -18.65 13.70
CA VAL A 166 -12.79 -20.03 13.47
C VAL A 166 -11.44 -20.33 14.12
N ILE A 167 -10.91 -19.38 14.89
CA ILE A 167 -9.68 -19.52 15.65
C ILE A 167 -10.03 -19.68 17.11
N HIS A 168 -9.58 -20.78 17.69
CA HIS A 168 -9.96 -21.19 19.04
C HIS A 168 -8.75 -21.65 19.83
N ARG A 169 -8.91 -21.74 21.15
CA ARG A 169 -7.96 -22.37 22.06
C ARG A 169 -8.66 -23.49 22.80
N ASP A 170 -8.01 -24.64 22.91
CA ASP A 170 -8.52 -25.73 23.74
C ASP A 170 -8.22 -25.52 25.23
N ILE A 171 -8.61 -26.48 26.07
CA ILE A 171 -8.43 -26.41 27.53
C ILE A 171 -6.97 -26.30 27.96
N ASN A 172 -6.03 -26.76 27.14
CA ASN A 172 -4.60 -26.67 27.38
C ASN A 172 -3.99 -25.37 26.84
N GLY A 173 -4.81 -24.51 26.24
CA GLY A 173 -4.38 -23.26 25.62
C GLY A 173 -3.79 -23.41 24.22
N GLN A 174 -3.81 -24.62 23.64
CA GLN A 174 -3.32 -24.87 22.28
C GLN A 174 -4.21 -24.17 21.27
N LEU A 175 -3.61 -23.35 20.41
CA LEU A 175 -4.30 -22.62 19.36
C LEU A 175 -4.63 -23.55 18.20
N PHE A 176 -5.84 -23.46 17.66
CA PHE A 176 -6.24 -24.24 16.49
C PHE A 176 -7.22 -23.49 15.59
N LEU A 177 -7.23 -23.87 14.31
CA LEU A 177 -8.24 -23.52 13.32
C LEU A 177 -9.24 -24.67 13.20
N GLY A 178 -10.53 -24.39 13.31
CA GLY A 178 -11.57 -25.40 13.21
C GLY A 178 -12.90 -24.94 13.80
N ASP A 179 -13.87 -25.85 13.86
CA ASP A 179 -15.16 -25.57 14.46
C ASP A 179 -15.12 -25.70 15.99
N LYS A 180 -15.88 -24.86 16.69
CA LYS A 180 -15.87 -24.75 18.14
C LYS A 180 -16.24 -26.06 18.86
N ASP A 181 -17.08 -26.88 18.23
CA ASP A 181 -17.63 -28.10 18.82
C ASP A 181 -16.72 -29.33 18.66
N GLY A 182 -15.53 -29.18 18.06
CA GLY A 182 -14.49 -30.22 17.99
C GLY A 182 -14.80 -31.45 17.12
N ASN A 183 -16.06 -31.62 16.68
CA ASN A 183 -16.53 -32.77 15.88
C ASN A 183 -16.19 -32.68 14.39
N GLY A 184 -15.11 -31.98 14.02
CA GLY A 184 -14.84 -31.62 12.62
C GLY A 184 -13.37 -31.41 12.30
N PHE A 185 -13.13 -30.69 11.20
CA PHE A 185 -11.80 -30.41 10.68
C PHE A 185 -11.01 -29.49 11.64
N ARG A 186 -9.95 -30.02 12.25
CA ARG A 186 -9.04 -29.29 13.14
C ARG A 186 -7.63 -29.20 12.53
N VAL A 187 -7.03 -28.04 12.66
CA VAL A 187 -5.60 -27.79 12.36
C VAL A 187 -4.98 -27.06 13.53
N ASP A 188 -4.04 -27.70 14.21
CA ASP A 188 -3.28 -27.03 15.27
C ASP A 188 -2.36 -25.96 14.68
N LEU A 189 -2.35 -24.80 15.34
CA LEU A 189 -1.57 -23.63 14.98
C LEU A 189 -0.52 -23.36 16.05
N VAL A 190 0.70 -23.08 15.61
CA VAL A 190 1.74 -22.51 16.48
C VAL A 190 1.36 -21.06 16.81
N ALA A 191 0.93 -20.30 15.80
CA ALA A 191 0.57 -18.90 15.95
C ALA A 191 -0.47 -18.46 14.92
N PHE A 192 -1.26 -17.46 15.31
CA PHE A 192 -2.14 -16.70 14.44
C PHE A 192 -1.92 -15.21 14.72
N GLU A 193 -1.57 -14.45 13.68
CA GLU A 193 -1.23 -13.04 13.82
C GLU A 193 -1.96 -12.21 12.76
N THR A 194 -2.47 -11.05 13.15
CA THR A 194 -2.97 -10.04 12.23
C THR A 194 -1.99 -8.89 12.19
N LYS A 195 -1.54 -8.48 11.00
CA LYS A 195 -0.60 -7.37 10.85
C LYS A 195 -1.25 -6.07 11.36
N PRO A 196 -0.58 -5.29 12.23
CA PRO A 196 -1.10 -4.02 12.68
C PRO A 196 -1.19 -3.03 11.52
N LYS A 197 -2.03 -1.99 11.70
CA LYS A 197 -2.11 -0.87 10.76
C LYS A 197 -0.70 -0.31 10.53
N LYS A 198 -0.24 -0.31 9.28
CA LYS A 198 1.05 0.28 8.93
C LYS A 198 1.06 1.76 9.26
N SER A 199 2.17 2.25 9.81
CA SER A 199 2.32 3.69 10.03
C SER A 199 2.24 4.44 8.70
N ARG A 200 1.70 5.66 8.74
CA ARG A 200 1.58 6.55 7.57
C ARG A 200 2.95 6.72 6.88
N GLU A 201 4.00 6.93 7.65
CA GLU A 201 5.38 7.01 7.16
C GLU A 201 5.84 5.75 6.41
N SER A 202 5.48 4.55 6.90
CA SER A 202 5.82 3.30 6.22
C SER A 202 5.06 3.15 4.90
N ILE A 203 3.86 3.73 4.80
CA ILE A 203 3.07 3.78 3.58
C ILE A 203 3.73 4.72 2.57
N ILE A 204 4.12 5.94 2.98
CA ILE A 204 4.85 6.90 2.14
C ILE A 204 6.12 6.26 1.60
N LEU A 205 6.96 5.68 2.47
CA LEU A 205 8.18 4.99 2.09
C LEU A 205 7.93 3.84 1.12
N LYS A 206 6.81 3.12 1.30
CA LYS A 206 6.44 2.01 0.42
C LYS A 206 6.05 2.47 -0.99
N LEU A 207 5.37 3.61 -1.10
CA LEU A 207 4.99 4.18 -2.39
C LEU A 207 6.20 4.80 -3.11
N LEU A 208 7.08 5.49 -2.37
CA LEU A 208 8.27 6.13 -2.94
C LEU A 208 9.30 5.15 -3.51
N HIS A 209 9.33 3.88 -3.12
CA HIS A 209 10.20 2.87 -3.75
C HIS A 209 9.51 2.05 -4.85
N LYS A 210 8.20 2.22 -5.06
CA LYS A 210 7.46 1.54 -6.13
C LYS A 210 7.30 2.45 -7.37
N PRO A 211 7.26 1.89 -8.58
CA PRO A 211 7.15 2.69 -9.80
C PRO A 211 5.80 3.44 -9.91
N GLU A 212 4.70 2.79 -9.55
CA GLU A 212 3.34 3.30 -9.78
C GLU A 212 2.91 4.41 -8.78
N ASN A 213 3.55 4.55 -7.61
CA ASN A 213 3.27 5.57 -6.58
C ASN A 213 1.78 5.79 -6.21
N VAL A 214 0.88 4.86 -6.53
CA VAL A 214 -0.57 4.97 -6.25
C VAL A 214 -0.92 4.29 -4.92
N ALA A 215 -1.64 5.00 -4.04
CA ALA A 215 -2.09 4.48 -2.75
C ALA A 215 -3.13 3.33 -2.85
N GLU A 216 -3.86 3.27 -3.98
CA GLU A 216 -4.83 2.22 -4.31
C GLU A 216 -4.20 0.83 -4.40
N ASP A 217 -2.94 0.75 -4.82
CA ASP A 217 -2.18 -0.50 -5.04
C ASP A 217 -1.45 -1.04 -3.80
N ILE A 218 -1.81 -0.54 -2.61
CA ILE A 218 -1.30 -1.09 -1.34
C ILE A 218 -2.23 -2.20 -0.85
N PHE A 219 -2.00 -3.41 -1.35
CA PHE A 219 -2.77 -4.61 -1.00
C PHE A 219 -2.48 -5.14 0.42
N ASP A 220 -1.34 -4.76 1.02
CA ASP A 220 -0.86 -5.33 2.28
C ASP A 220 -1.22 -4.46 3.50
N ARG A 221 -2.36 -3.76 3.46
CA ARG A 221 -2.84 -2.96 4.61
C ARG A 221 -3.54 -3.81 5.67
N VAL A 222 -4.24 -4.86 5.25
CA VAL A 222 -4.79 -5.91 6.11
C VAL A 222 -4.06 -7.21 5.78
N GLY A 223 -3.36 -7.77 6.75
CA GLY A 223 -2.59 -8.99 6.58
C GLY A 223 -2.88 -10.00 7.69
N ILE A 224 -3.01 -11.27 7.32
CA ILE A 224 -3.32 -12.37 8.20
C ILE A 224 -2.22 -13.41 8.05
N ARG A 225 -1.68 -13.90 9.16
CA ARG A 225 -0.63 -14.90 9.19
C ARG A 225 -1.06 -16.10 10.03
N PHE A 226 -0.89 -17.27 9.44
CA PHE A 226 -1.02 -18.56 10.10
C PHE A 226 0.35 -19.22 10.18
N VAL A 227 0.67 -19.80 11.33
CA VAL A 227 1.83 -20.67 11.50
C VAL A 227 1.35 -22.03 11.95
N THR A 228 1.60 -23.06 11.16
CA THR A 228 1.22 -24.45 11.40
C THR A 228 2.42 -25.27 11.83
N GLU A 229 2.19 -26.45 12.41
CA GLU A 229 3.29 -27.34 12.80
C GLU A 229 4.07 -27.88 11.60
N SER A 230 3.35 -28.25 10.53
CA SER A 230 3.92 -28.87 9.33
C SER A 230 3.42 -28.18 8.06
N PRO A 231 4.10 -28.38 6.92
CA PRO A 231 3.63 -27.90 5.62
C PRO A 231 2.28 -28.52 5.20
N LEU A 232 2.00 -29.78 5.58
CA LEU A 232 0.68 -30.38 5.40
C LEU A 232 -0.39 -29.61 6.18
N GLY A 233 -0.08 -29.19 7.41
CA GLY A 233 -0.93 -28.28 8.19
C GLY A 233 -1.24 -26.99 7.43
N ALA A 234 -0.26 -26.40 6.74
CA ALA A 234 -0.45 -25.19 5.94
C ALA A 234 -1.45 -25.40 4.80
N LEU A 235 -1.37 -26.55 4.10
CA LEU A 235 -2.36 -26.94 3.09
C LEU A 235 -3.76 -27.16 3.69
N LYS A 236 -3.83 -27.78 4.88
CA LYS A 236 -5.08 -27.97 5.61
C LYS A 236 -5.73 -26.62 5.99
N VAL A 237 -4.95 -25.61 6.37
CA VAL A 237 -5.46 -24.24 6.59
C VAL A 237 -6.11 -23.70 5.32
N VAL A 238 -5.42 -23.75 4.18
CA VAL A 238 -5.95 -23.26 2.90
C VAL A 238 -7.23 -24.00 2.51
N LYS A 239 -7.26 -25.33 2.69
CA LYS A 239 -8.45 -26.16 2.47
C LYS A 239 -9.61 -25.72 3.36
N TYR A 240 -9.39 -25.56 4.67
CA TYR A 240 -10.44 -25.13 5.60
C TYR A 240 -11.01 -23.75 5.24
N LEU A 241 -10.14 -22.77 4.96
CA LEU A 241 -10.56 -21.43 4.58
C LEU A 241 -11.42 -21.42 3.31
N ARG A 242 -11.14 -22.31 2.36
CA ARG A 242 -11.93 -22.50 1.14
C ARG A 242 -13.26 -23.21 1.44
N ASP A 243 -13.22 -24.31 2.19
CA ASP A 243 -14.38 -25.16 2.45
C ASP A 243 -15.43 -24.44 3.31
N GLN A 244 -14.99 -23.63 4.28
CA GLN A 244 -15.86 -22.77 5.09
C GLN A 244 -16.21 -21.44 4.41
N MET A 245 -15.85 -21.26 3.13
CA MET A 245 -16.11 -20.05 2.35
C MET A 245 -15.59 -18.75 2.99
N ILE A 246 -14.61 -18.85 3.89
CA ILE A 246 -13.93 -17.68 4.50
C ILE A 246 -13.16 -16.95 3.41
N VAL A 247 -12.46 -17.72 2.57
CA VAL A 247 -11.79 -17.25 1.35
C VAL A 247 -12.53 -17.78 0.13
N MET A 248 -12.90 -16.86 -0.76
CA MET A 248 -13.56 -17.21 -2.02
C MET A 248 -12.51 -17.28 -3.15
N PRO A 249 -12.25 -18.46 -3.75
CA PRO A 249 -11.27 -18.59 -4.82
C PRO A 249 -11.46 -17.63 -6.01
N PRO A 250 -12.70 -17.33 -6.47
CA PRO A 250 -12.91 -16.34 -7.53
C PRO A 250 -12.41 -14.92 -7.20
N ASN A 251 -12.22 -14.61 -5.91
CA ASN A 251 -11.74 -13.30 -5.47
C ASN A 251 -10.23 -13.24 -5.24
N ILE A 252 -9.50 -14.34 -5.45
CA ILE A 252 -8.04 -14.37 -5.37
C ILE A 252 -7.46 -13.58 -6.55
N LYS A 253 -6.41 -12.79 -6.31
CA LYS A 253 -5.65 -12.08 -7.36
C LYS A 253 -4.47 -12.95 -7.80
N PRO A 254 -4.49 -13.62 -8.98
CA PRO A 254 -3.47 -14.61 -9.34
C PRO A 254 -2.06 -14.05 -9.40
N SER A 255 -1.89 -12.81 -9.91
CA SER A 255 -0.60 -12.11 -9.95
C SER A 255 0.00 -11.77 -8.58
N ARG A 256 -0.71 -12.08 -7.50
CA ARG A 256 -0.31 -11.84 -6.11
C ARG A 256 -0.36 -13.12 -5.26
N SER A 257 -0.37 -14.27 -5.92
CA SER A 257 -0.24 -15.58 -5.28
C SER A 257 1.18 -16.11 -5.48
N ARG A 258 1.81 -16.56 -4.41
CA ARG A 258 3.13 -17.17 -4.42
C ARG A 258 3.16 -18.36 -3.48
N ASN A 259 3.70 -19.46 -3.97
CA ASN A 259 3.94 -20.65 -3.16
C ASN A 259 5.43 -20.99 -3.23
N THR A 260 6.05 -21.09 -2.06
CA THR A 260 7.44 -21.52 -1.88
C THR A 260 7.57 -22.65 -0.86
N LEU A 261 6.46 -23.06 -0.25
CA LEU A 261 6.38 -24.02 0.84
C LEU A 261 6.08 -25.45 0.35
N ILE A 262 5.37 -25.59 -0.76
CA ILE A 262 4.88 -26.89 -1.25
C ILE A 262 5.12 -27.03 -2.76
N ASP A 263 5.68 -28.16 -3.19
CA ASP A 263 5.59 -28.63 -4.57
C ASP A 263 4.17 -29.13 -4.87
N VAL A 264 3.40 -28.31 -5.58
CA VAL A 264 1.97 -28.58 -5.81
C VAL A 264 1.75 -29.77 -6.73
N GLU A 265 2.64 -30.00 -7.69
CA GLU A 265 2.48 -31.07 -8.68
C GLU A 265 2.77 -32.42 -8.05
N ALA A 266 3.89 -32.52 -7.32
CA ALA A 266 4.25 -33.72 -6.57
C ALA A 266 3.19 -34.05 -5.51
N PHE A 267 2.76 -33.05 -4.73
CA PHE A 267 1.72 -33.23 -3.71
C PHE A 267 0.40 -33.69 -4.32
N ARG A 268 -0.06 -33.08 -5.42
CA ARG A 268 -1.32 -33.43 -6.08
C ARG A 268 -1.30 -34.87 -6.60
N SER A 269 -0.22 -35.27 -7.27
CA SER A 269 -0.07 -36.62 -7.81
C SER A 269 -0.16 -37.67 -6.69
N ARG A 270 0.59 -37.45 -5.60
CA ARG A 270 0.58 -38.36 -4.46
C ARG A 270 -0.76 -38.38 -3.72
N LEU A 271 -1.40 -37.23 -3.53
CA LEU A 271 -2.73 -37.16 -2.93
C LEU A 271 -3.76 -37.99 -3.71
N GLN A 272 -3.72 -37.93 -5.04
CA GLN A 272 -4.65 -38.69 -5.88
C GLN A 272 -4.44 -40.20 -5.74
N ASP A 273 -3.20 -40.67 -5.73
CA ASP A 273 -2.85 -42.08 -5.48
C ASP A 273 -3.32 -42.55 -4.10
N LEU A 274 -3.04 -41.77 -3.06
CA LEU A 274 -3.42 -42.11 -1.69
C LEU A 274 -4.94 -42.15 -1.50
N LEU A 275 -5.68 -41.23 -2.11
CA LEU A 275 -7.15 -41.23 -2.06
C LEU A 275 -7.72 -42.48 -2.72
N LEU A 276 -7.19 -42.90 -3.87
CA LEU A 276 -7.63 -44.14 -4.54
C LEU A 276 -7.33 -45.39 -3.70
N ARG A 277 -6.24 -45.42 -2.94
CA ARG A 277 -5.93 -46.50 -1.99
C ARG A 277 -6.86 -46.46 -0.78
N ALA A 278 -7.17 -45.27 -0.27
CA ALA A 278 -8.09 -45.08 0.85
C ALA A 278 -9.51 -45.53 0.50
N ASP A 279 -10.01 -45.18 -0.69
CA ASP A 279 -11.32 -45.60 -1.20
C ASP A 279 -11.44 -47.13 -1.31
N ARG A 280 -10.31 -47.82 -1.53
CA ARG A 280 -10.21 -49.29 -1.59
C ARG A 280 -9.95 -49.94 -0.23
N GLY A 281 -9.77 -49.15 0.84
CA GLY A 281 -9.42 -49.65 2.17
C GLY A 281 -8.00 -50.23 2.27
N GLU A 282 -7.11 -49.89 1.33
CA GLU A 282 -5.75 -50.41 1.21
C GLU A 282 -4.72 -49.64 2.06
N ILE A 283 -5.15 -48.60 2.78
CA ILE A 283 -4.28 -47.72 3.57
C ILE A 283 -5.00 -47.27 4.84
N SER A 284 -4.28 -47.25 5.96
CA SER A 284 -4.80 -46.70 7.22
C SER A 284 -4.71 -45.18 7.25
N ASP A 285 -5.49 -44.52 8.10
CA ASP A 285 -5.46 -43.05 8.27
C ASP A 285 -4.08 -42.53 8.70
N VAL A 286 -3.38 -43.30 9.56
CA VAL A 286 -2.02 -42.98 10.02
C VAL A 286 -1.02 -43.07 8.87
N GLU A 287 -1.09 -44.15 8.08
CA GLU A 287 -0.22 -44.33 6.91
C GLU A 287 -0.49 -43.27 5.82
N PHE A 288 -1.77 -42.94 5.58
CA PHE A 288 -2.19 -41.90 4.65
C PHE A 288 -1.63 -40.54 5.04
N THR A 289 -1.78 -40.15 6.30
CA THR A 289 -1.29 -38.87 6.82
C THR A 289 0.24 -38.81 6.76
N THR A 290 0.92 -39.88 7.13
CA THR A 290 2.39 -39.96 7.10
C THR A 290 2.92 -39.77 5.67
N GLN A 291 2.36 -40.47 4.69
CA GLN A 291 2.78 -40.36 3.28
C GLN A 291 2.44 -38.98 2.69
N LEU A 292 1.40 -38.29 3.18
CA LEU A 292 1.12 -36.91 2.81
C LEU A 292 2.10 -35.91 3.44
N GLU A 293 2.55 -36.13 4.68
CA GLU A 293 3.56 -35.28 5.30
C GLU A 293 4.91 -35.41 4.59
N GLU A 294 5.28 -36.62 4.16
CA GLU A 294 6.51 -36.88 3.40
C GLU A 294 6.54 -36.14 2.05
N VAL A 295 5.41 -36.05 1.34
CA VAL A 295 5.32 -35.36 0.04
C VAL A 295 5.05 -33.87 0.17
N ALA A 296 4.55 -33.39 1.32
CA ALA A 296 4.32 -31.98 1.60
C ALA A 296 5.66 -31.25 1.87
N GLN A 297 6.50 -31.16 0.85
CA GLN A 297 7.83 -30.56 0.90
C GLN A 297 7.94 -29.39 -0.06
N ALA A 298 8.88 -28.49 0.23
CA ALA A 298 9.12 -27.33 -0.61
C ALA A 298 9.72 -27.72 -1.96
N PRO A 299 9.46 -26.95 -3.04
CA PRO A 299 10.05 -27.22 -4.34
C PRO A 299 11.57 -27.03 -4.31
N GLN A 300 12.27 -27.89 -5.07
CA GLN A 300 13.74 -27.89 -5.21
C GLN A 300 14.27 -26.61 -5.86
N VAL A 301 13.52 -26.06 -6.82
CA VAL A 301 13.83 -24.79 -7.49
C VAL A 301 12.83 -23.73 -7.02
N GLY A 302 13.34 -22.67 -6.38
CA GLY A 302 12.52 -21.56 -5.90
C GLY A 302 12.08 -20.66 -7.06
N PRO A 303 10.88 -20.06 -7.01
CA PRO A 303 10.47 -19.06 -8.00
C PRO A 303 11.38 -17.83 -7.91
N GLU A 304 11.95 -17.43 -9.06
CA GLU A 304 12.84 -16.25 -9.20
C GLU A 304 12.18 -15.01 -8.59
N ASN A 305 12.78 -14.49 -7.51
CA ASN A 305 12.47 -13.16 -7.02
C ASN A 305 13.77 -12.51 -6.52
N PRO A 306 14.31 -11.50 -7.21
CA PRO A 306 15.60 -10.88 -6.88
C PRO A 306 15.66 -10.20 -5.51
N HIS A 307 14.52 -10.09 -4.80
CA HIS A 307 14.42 -9.40 -3.50
C HIS A 307 13.94 -10.29 -2.35
N SER A 308 13.75 -11.59 -2.57
CA SER A 308 13.36 -12.53 -1.51
C SER A 308 14.56 -13.36 -1.08
N SER A 309 14.69 -13.63 0.22
CA SER A 309 15.68 -14.62 0.69
C SER A 309 15.39 -15.98 0.04
N GLU A 310 16.44 -16.69 -0.38
CA GLU A 310 16.37 -18.07 -0.89
C GLU A 310 15.75 -19.04 0.14
N TYR A 311 15.78 -18.66 1.42
CA TYR A 311 15.23 -19.43 2.54
C TYR A 311 13.78 -19.06 2.88
N TYR A 312 13.14 -18.12 2.17
CA TYR A 312 11.76 -17.76 2.46
C TYR A 312 10.79 -18.86 1.99
N ARG A 313 10.09 -19.50 2.93
CA ARG A 313 9.12 -20.58 2.68
C ARG A 313 7.75 -20.22 3.23
N ALA A 314 6.79 -19.99 2.33
CA ALA A 314 5.40 -19.69 2.68
C ALA A 314 4.43 -19.97 1.51
N ILE A 315 3.14 -20.14 1.86
CA ILE A 315 2.02 -19.95 0.94
C ILE A 315 1.49 -18.52 1.17
N GLN A 316 1.47 -17.70 0.13
CA GLN A 316 0.97 -16.34 0.18
C GLN A 316 -0.02 -16.09 -0.96
N PHE A 317 -1.13 -15.43 -0.66
CA PHE A 317 -2.06 -14.99 -1.68
C PHE A 317 -2.84 -13.76 -1.22
N THR A 318 -3.25 -12.94 -2.18
CA THR A 318 -4.12 -11.78 -1.96
C THR A 318 -5.55 -12.11 -2.36
N VAL A 319 -6.50 -11.87 -1.46
CA VAL A 319 -7.93 -12.08 -1.67
C VAL A 319 -8.64 -10.74 -1.63
N ARG A 320 -9.76 -10.61 -2.35
CA ARG A 320 -10.66 -9.45 -2.25
C ARG A 320 -11.94 -9.82 -1.48
N GLN A 321 -12.34 -8.96 -0.55
CA GLN A 321 -13.64 -9.06 0.13
C GLN A 321 -14.51 -7.86 -0.26
N LEU A 322 -15.79 -8.11 -0.51
CA LEU A 322 -16.77 -7.05 -0.67
C LEU A 322 -17.01 -6.41 0.70
N ILE A 323 -16.60 -5.15 0.85
CA ILE A 323 -16.84 -4.33 2.03
C ILE A 323 -18.15 -3.58 1.85
N LYS A 324 -18.88 -3.45 2.95
CA LYS A 324 -20.13 -2.70 3.04
C LYS A 324 -20.02 -1.67 4.15
N LEU A 325 -19.93 -0.39 3.80
CA LEU A 325 -19.84 0.69 4.77
C LEU A 325 -21.17 1.41 4.86
N ARG A 326 -21.64 1.67 6.07
CA ARG A 326 -22.81 2.53 6.26
C ARG A 326 -22.43 3.95 5.88
N ASN A 327 -23.26 4.61 5.07
CA ASN A 327 -23.05 6.02 4.76
C ASN A 327 -23.49 6.86 6.00
N PRO A 328 -22.56 7.54 6.70
CA PRO A 328 -22.90 8.31 7.90
C PRO A 328 -23.93 9.40 7.60
N LEU A 329 -23.78 10.11 6.47
CA LEU A 329 -24.70 11.17 6.06
C LEU A 329 -26.13 10.64 5.87
N TYR A 330 -26.28 9.45 5.29
CA TYR A 330 -27.60 8.84 5.14
C TYR A 330 -28.23 8.52 6.50
N ALA A 331 -27.43 7.98 7.43
CA ALA A 331 -27.90 7.64 8.76
C ALA A 331 -28.32 8.90 9.55
N ASP A 332 -27.50 9.95 9.52
CA ASP A 332 -27.74 11.20 10.22
C ASP A 332 -28.98 11.92 9.68
N LEU A 333 -29.13 12.00 8.35
CA LEU A 333 -30.31 12.61 7.73
C LEU A 333 -31.58 11.80 8.02
N LYS A 334 -31.49 10.46 8.04
CA LYS A 334 -32.64 9.62 8.38
C LYS A 334 -33.05 9.83 9.84
N GLU A 335 -32.08 9.90 10.75
CA GLU A 335 -32.33 10.15 12.17
C GLU A 335 -32.92 11.55 12.39
N LEU A 336 -32.37 12.58 11.73
CA LEU A 336 -32.92 13.93 11.75
C LEU A 336 -34.39 13.97 11.30
N LYS A 337 -34.74 13.27 10.21
CA LYS A 337 -36.13 13.17 9.74
C LYS A 337 -37.04 12.46 10.76
N ASN A 338 -36.55 11.43 11.43
CA ASN A 338 -37.31 10.71 12.45
C ASN A 338 -37.56 11.57 13.69
N GLN A 339 -36.53 12.28 14.16
CA GLN A 339 -36.63 13.17 15.32
C GLN A 339 -37.56 14.35 15.05
N ALA A 340 -37.45 14.98 13.87
CA ALA A 340 -38.32 16.09 13.49
C ALA A 340 -39.81 15.70 13.46
N ARG A 341 -40.13 14.47 13.01
CA ARG A 341 -41.50 13.94 13.03
C ARG A 341 -42.01 13.64 14.44
N SER A 342 -41.11 13.22 15.33
CA SER A 342 -41.45 12.80 16.69
C SER A 342 -41.55 13.98 17.67
N ASN A 343 -40.88 15.10 17.39
CA ASN A 343 -40.90 16.31 18.22
C ASN A 343 -41.01 17.56 17.34
N PRO A 344 -42.23 17.94 16.90
CA PRO A 344 -42.43 19.07 15.99
C PRO A 344 -42.29 20.40 16.73
N ILE A 345 -41.06 20.89 16.88
CA ILE A 345 -40.78 22.16 17.58
C ILE A 345 -41.10 23.37 16.68
N HIS A 346 -40.96 23.23 15.35
CA HIS A 346 -41.28 24.29 14.38
C HIS A 346 -41.80 23.74 13.03
N ALA A 347 -42.98 24.20 12.58
CA ALA A 347 -43.63 23.71 11.37
C ALA A 347 -42.86 23.98 10.07
N ASP A 348 -42.18 25.13 9.97
CA ASP A 348 -41.39 25.48 8.78
C ASP A 348 -40.09 24.66 8.69
N LEU A 349 -39.46 24.37 9.83
CA LEU A 349 -38.30 23.47 9.91
C LEU A 349 -38.69 22.05 9.50
N LEU A 350 -39.85 21.56 9.94
CA LEU A 350 -40.38 20.24 9.52
C LEU A 350 -40.54 20.17 8.00
N LYS A 351 -41.14 21.19 7.37
CA LYS A 351 -41.29 21.27 5.91
C LYS A 351 -39.94 21.24 5.18
N MET A 352 -38.92 21.92 5.70
CA MET A 352 -37.57 21.90 5.12
C MET A 352 -36.92 20.52 5.24
N ILE A 353 -37.01 19.88 6.42
CA ILE A 353 -36.45 18.54 6.67
C ILE A 353 -37.15 17.49 5.81
N GLU A 354 -38.47 17.59 5.60
CA GLU A 354 -39.21 16.66 4.75
C GLU A 354 -38.81 16.74 3.28
N LYS A 355 -38.46 17.94 2.80
CA LYS A 355 -37.94 18.17 1.44
C LYS A 355 -36.56 17.57 1.18
N ILE A 356 -35.83 17.15 2.22
CA ILE A 356 -34.56 16.44 2.03
C ILE A 356 -34.84 15.12 1.32
N ASP A 357 -34.51 15.06 0.04
CA ASP A 357 -34.63 13.87 -0.79
C ASP A 357 -33.41 12.96 -0.57
N LEU A 358 -33.68 11.77 -0.02
CA LEU A 358 -32.66 10.76 0.21
C LEU A 358 -32.48 9.82 -0.99
N THR A 359 -33.25 9.99 -2.07
CA THR A 359 -33.26 9.07 -3.22
C THR A 359 -31.90 8.98 -3.89
N HIS A 360 -31.17 10.09 -3.96
CA HIS A 360 -29.84 10.15 -4.59
C HIS A 360 -28.69 9.90 -3.60
N ILE A 361 -28.99 9.70 -2.31
CA ILE A 361 -27.98 9.42 -1.29
C ILE A 361 -27.85 7.92 -1.13
N GLN A 362 -26.68 7.39 -1.50
CA GLN A 362 -26.38 5.97 -1.31
C GLN A 362 -26.45 5.60 0.17
N ARG A 363 -27.25 4.60 0.52
CA ARG A 363 -27.39 4.10 1.90
C ARG A 363 -26.11 3.43 2.40
N GLU A 364 -25.43 2.75 1.48
CA GLU A 364 -24.27 1.91 1.76
C GLU A 364 -23.26 2.10 0.63
N ILE A 365 -21.99 2.25 1.00
CA ILE A 365 -20.87 2.28 0.07
C ILE A 365 -20.33 0.85 -0.04
N ARG A 366 -20.19 0.34 -1.27
CA ARG A 366 -19.76 -1.03 -1.55
C ARG A 366 -18.55 -1.05 -2.48
N PHE A 367 -17.51 -1.78 -2.11
CA PHE A 367 -16.36 -2.00 -2.97
C PHE A 367 -15.59 -3.25 -2.54
N PHE A 368 -14.78 -3.80 -3.45
CA PHE A 368 -13.85 -4.85 -3.10
C PHE A 368 -12.59 -4.28 -2.46
N TYR A 369 -12.25 -4.78 -1.27
CA TYR A 369 -11.01 -4.43 -0.58
C TYR A 369 -10.06 -5.63 -0.53
N PRO A 370 -8.78 -5.46 -0.89
CA PRO A 370 -7.81 -6.53 -0.84
C PRO A 370 -7.23 -6.74 0.56
N TYR A 371 -6.91 -7.99 0.88
CA TYR A 371 -6.14 -8.36 2.05
C TYR A 371 -5.22 -9.55 1.74
N GLU A 372 -4.12 -9.65 2.48
CA GLU A 372 -3.09 -10.66 2.28
C GLU A 372 -3.22 -11.77 3.32
N ILE A 373 -3.14 -13.03 2.86
CA ILE A 373 -3.00 -14.19 3.74
C ILE A 373 -1.61 -14.81 3.51
N GLN A 374 -0.93 -15.12 4.60
CA GLN A 374 0.33 -15.86 4.60
C GLN A 374 0.20 -17.08 5.52
N VAL A 375 0.64 -18.24 5.05
CA VAL A 375 0.66 -19.49 5.81
C VAL A 375 2.08 -20.04 5.79
N PHE A 376 2.62 -20.28 6.98
CA PHE A 376 3.96 -20.81 7.22
C PHE A 376 3.85 -22.13 7.98
N ASP A 377 4.81 -23.02 7.81
CA ASP A 377 5.09 -24.06 8.80
C ASP A 377 6.00 -23.50 9.92
N ARG A 378 6.20 -24.25 11.00
CA ARG A 378 7.01 -23.82 12.15
C ARG A 378 8.43 -23.49 11.73
N ARG A 379 9.07 -24.33 10.90
CA ARG A 379 10.46 -24.10 10.46
C ARG A 379 10.55 -22.85 9.59
N GLY A 380 9.68 -22.71 8.59
CA GLY A 380 9.65 -21.52 7.75
C GLY A 380 9.36 -20.23 8.52
N ALA A 381 8.53 -20.30 9.57
CA ALA A 381 8.31 -19.16 10.48
C ALA A 381 9.57 -18.84 11.29
N GLU A 382 10.20 -19.83 11.93
CA GLU A 382 11.44 -19.64 12.69
C GLU A 382 12.59 -19.11 11.83
N GLU A 383 12.75 -19.60 10.60
CA GLU A 383 13.78 -19.12 9.66
C GLU A 383 13.50 -17.68 9.21
N ASN A 384 12.24 -17.33 8.96
CA ASN A 384 11.84 -15.97 8.65
C ASN A 384 12.04 -15.02 9.86
N GLU A 385 11.85 -15.53 11.08
CA GLU A 385 12.08 -14.77 12.30
C GLU A 385 13.57 -14.64 12.66
N ARG A 386 14.36 -15.69 12.52
CA ARG A 386 15.82 -15.65 12.68
C ARG A 386 16.46 -14.81 11.58
N GLY A 387 15.87 -14.84 10.38
CA GLY A 387 16.14 -13.92 9.28
C GLY A 387 15.66 -12.48 9.52
N ARG A 388 15.20 -12.08 10.72
CA ARG A 388 14.82 -10.68 11.02
C ARG A 388 15.98 -9.68 10.86
N SER A 389 17.24 -10.12 10.87
CA SER A 389 18.36 -9.31 10.38
C SER A 389 18.12 -8.84 8.93
N ALA A 390 17.57 -9.72 8.08
CA ALA A 390 17.15 -9.42 6.73
C ALA A 390 15.88 -8.54 6.65
N HIS A 391 15.00 -8.49 7.67
CA HIS A 391 13.87 -7.54 7.67
C HIS A 391 14.33 -6.11 7.96
N SER A 392 15.27 -5.92 8.89
CA SER A 392 15.95 -4.63 9.06
C SER A 392 16.74 -4.26 7.81
N ASP A 393 17.44 -5.21 7.18
CA ASP A 393 18.17 -4.98 5.93
C ASP A 393 17.23 -4.70 4.74
N TYR A 394 16.07 -5.33 4.70
CA TYR A 394 15.05 -5.11 3.68
C TYR A 394 14.42 -3.72 3.83
N LYS A 395 14.04 -3.33 5.06
CA LYS A 395 13.54 -1.98 5.32
C LYS A 395 14.62 -0.94 5.02
N ARG A 396 15.87 -1.22 5.36
CA ARG A 396 17.04 -0.40 5.00
C ARG A 396 17.20 -0.29 3.48
N ALA A 397 17.10 -1.39 2.74
CA ALA A 397 17.17 -1.39 1.28
C ALA A 397 16.02 -0.57 0.67
N GLN A 398 14.81 -0.65 1.23
CA GLN A 398 13.68 0.21 0.83
C GLN A 398 13.97 1.70 1.08
N VAL A 399 14.54 2.05 2.25
CA VAL A 399 14.96 3.42 2.55
C VAL A 399 16.01 3.89 1.55
N LEU A 400 17.06 3.11 1.29
CA LEU A 400 18.11 3.47 0.35
C LEU A 400 17.59 3.60 -1.09
N SER A 401 16.69 2.70 -1.52
CA SER A 401 16.05 2.76 -2.83
C SER A 401 15.18 4.01 -2.97
N ALA A 402 14.29 4.27 -2.01
CA ALA A 402 13.45 5.47 -2.00
C ALA A 402 14.30 6.74 -1.94
N MET A 403 15.33 6.77 -1.08
CA MET A 403 16.26 7.88 -0.97
C MET A 403 16.95 8.16 -2.30
N LYS A 404 17.48 7.13 -2.98
CA LYS A 404 18.13 7.31 -4.28
C LYS A 404 17.15 7.86 -5.33
N ARG A 405 15.93 7.32 -5.41
CA ARG A 405 14.90 7.77 -6.36
C ARG A 405 14.45 9.22 -6.12
N VAL A 406 14.23 9.58 -4.85
CA VAL A 406 13.72 10.90 -4.45
C VAL A 406 14.83 11.96 -4.47
N MET A 407 15.98 11.65 -3.87
CA MET A 407 17.09 12.59 -3.67
C MET A 407 17.99 12.70 -4.91
N GLY A 408 18.00 11.69 -5.80
CA GLY A 408 18.67 11.72 -7.10
C GLY A 408 20.07 12.34 -7.05
N GLY A 409 20.24 13.48 -7.73
CA GLY A 409 21.51 14.20 -7.79
C GLY A 409 22.09 14.64 -6.43
N LEU A 410 21.27 14.80 -5.39
CA LEU A 410 21.77 15.02 -4.02
C LEU A 410 22.42 13.76 -3.44
N ALA A 411 21.85 12.59 -3.71
CA ALA A 411 22.40 11.32 -3.26
C ALA A 411 23.68 10.95 -4.03
N ASP A 412 23.74 11.29 -5.32
CA ASP A 412 24.92 11.03 -6.15
C ASP A 412 26.09 11.97 -5.80
N ALA A 413 25.82 13.23 -5.45
CA ALA A 413 26.83 14.22 -5.07
C ALA A 413 27.34 14.08 -3.61
N SER A 414 26.64 13.31 -2.78
CA SER A 414 27.00 13.08 -1.36
C SER A 414 27.78 11.78 -1.13
N ARG A 415 28.07 11.03 -2.19
CA ARG A 415 29.01 9.89 -2.20
C ARG A 415 30.38 10.38 -2.59
#